data_AF-A0A3N4JVF9-F1
#
_entry.id   AF-A0A3N4JVF9-F1
#
_cell.length_a   1.000
_cell.length_b   1.000
_cell.length_c   1.000
_cell.angle_alpha   90.00
_cell.angle_beta   90.00
_cell.angle_gamma   90.00
#
_symmetry.space_group_name_H-M   'P 1'
#
loop_
_entity.id
_entity.type
_entity.pdbx_description
1 polymer ?
#
loop_
_entity_poly.entity_id
_entity_poly.type
_entity_poly.pdbx_seq_one_letter_code
_entity_poly.pdbx_strand_id
1 'polypeptide(L)'
;MAEPVQSQLNEEKPAKVSDKEDKQLPVIDLEEVCSAKVSEKTHDEGPASSAGSLSAEQLLRLCTNSSVLDFEEYTNSLVETSSIRKLGEASYSEVFLQSTPGSLSTTVLKIIPFGGPDQCELESIIQEVRITKSMDDIEGFIGFRGAFVVQGYFPQLLMDEWDIYDEERGSENERPDFYTEDQQFAIICLENGGTDLEHFDLEGWEEAWEVFWRVALALARGEKERDFEHRDLHYGNIVIRRVSDEDDSGEELLGKLSLQDSDSEQSKKEHTEVRQENTKLDVALIDYTLSRALCGNDKDKDVSVEFAPLDDNALFTGKGDYQFDIYRFMRNHLSTGLVDPSEEWIDWNVYTPKTNIYWLHYLTNILLNKKQLPRPAARGRNAATEEQKKCYKNLEAAAKILDPRKRKFGKDQVDCGSAMEFVEWAVKEGISEKGI
;
A
#
# COMPACT_ATOMS: atom_id res chain seq x y z
N MET A 1 -17.73 -83.74 23.13
CA MET A 1 -16.95 -83.48 21.91
C MET A 1 -17.55 -82.21 21.31
N ALA A 2 -17.01 -81.02 21.66
CA ALA A 2 -15.90 -80.35 20.96
C ALA A 2 -16.32 -80.16 19.49
N GLU A 3 -16.70 -78.97 19.00
CA GLU A 3 -15.85 -77.78 18.79
C GLU A 3 -16.67 -76.55 18.26
N PRO A 4 -16.09 -75.35 18.03
CA PRO A 4 -16.64 -74.07 18.50
C PRO A 4 -16.79 -72.93 17.43
N VAL A 5 -17.33 -71.80 17.90
CA VAL A 5 -17.10 -70.36 17.60
C VAL A 5 -16.33 -69.96 16.32
N GLN A 6 -16.94 -69.08 15.48
CA GLN A 6 -16.36 -67.81 14.97
C GLN A 6 -17.33 -67.07 14.01
N SER A 7 -17.79 -65.88 14.41
CA SER A 7 -17.46 -64.54 13.87
C SER A 7 -18.25 -64.11 12.62
N GLN A 8 -19.26 -63.27 12.84
CA GLN A 8 -19.85 -62.43 11.81
C GLN A 8 -18.89 -61.26 11.52
N LEU A 9 -18.35 -61.22 10.30
CA LEU A 9 -17.71 -60.05 9.72
C LEU A 9 -18.59 -59.58 8.56
N ASN A 10 -19.22 -58.42 8.73
CA ASN A 10 -19.81 -57.66 7.64
C ASN A 10 -18.67 -57.07 6.81
N GLU A 11 -18.53 -57.52 5.57
CA GLU A 11 -17.78 -56.78 4.54
C GLU A 11 -18.67 -55.66 4.00
N GLU A 12 -18.61 -54.49 4.64
CA GLU A 12 -19.02 -53.24 4.00
C GLU A 12 -17.93 -52.82 3.00
N LYS A 13 -18.36 -52.66 1.74
CA LYS A 13 -17.59 -52.09 0.64
C LYS A 13 -17.07 -50.70 1.03
N PRO A 14 -15.84 -50.32 0.65
CA PRO A 14 -15.34 -48.98 0.93
C PRO A 14 -16.16 -47.96 0.14
N ALA A 15 -16.80 -47.05 0.86
CA ALA A 15 -17.40 -45.86 0.30
C ALA A 15 -16.30 -45.00 -0.33
N LYS A 16 -16.50 -44.65 -1.60
CA LYS A 16 -15.71 -43.65 -2.32
C LYS A 16 -15.70 -42.36 -1.50
N VAL A 17 -14.51 -41.93 -1.10
CA VAL A 17 -14.25 -40.56 -0.67
C VAL A 17 -14.58 -39.68 -1.87
N SER A 18 -15.63 -38.88 -1.76
CA SER A 18 -15.89 -37.78 -2.68
C SER A 18 -14.82 -36.73 -2.40
N ASP A 19 -13.95 -36.52 -3.37
CA ASP A 19 -13.09 -35.34 -3.44
C ASP A 19 -13.96 -34.11 -3.19
N LYS A 20 -13.69 -33.42 -2.08
CA LYS A 20 -14.18 -32.07 -1.90
C LYS A 20 -13.34 -31.23 -2.84
N GLU A 21 -13.93 -30.88 -3.97
CA GLU A 21 -13.46 -29.78 -4.81
C GLU A 21 -13.16 -28.59 -3.89
N ASP A 22 -11.89 -28.19 -3.87
CA ASP A 22 -11.46 -26.89 -3.38
C ASP A 22 -12.22 -25.84 -4.18
N LYS A 23 -13.27 -25.29 -3.54
CA LYS A 23 -13.93 -24.09 -4.06
C LYS A 23 -12.98 -22.92 -3.82
N GLN A 24 -12.10 -22.72 -4.80
CA GLN A 24 -11.44 -21.46 -5.06
C GLN A 24 -12.50 -20.36 -4.97
N LEU A 25 -12.26 -19.41 -4.05
CA LEU A 25 -13.04 -18.19 -3.97
C LEU A 25 -12.88 -17.45 -5.31
N PRO A 26 -13.94 -16.91 -5.91
CA PRO A 26 -13.81 -16.16 -7.15
C PRO A 26 -13.03 -14.88 -6.87
N VAL A 27 -11.82 -14.81 -7.41
CA VAL A 27 -11.10 -13.55 -7.64
C VAL A 27 -11.81 -12.88 -8.80
N ILE A 28 -12.27 -11.64 -8.59
CA ILE A 28 -13.04 -10.90 -9.59
C ILE A 28 -12.09 -10.01 -10.36
N ASP A 29 -12.11 -10.28 -11.66
CA ASP A 29 -11.57 -9.56 -12.81
C ASP A 29 -11.90 -8.05 -12.80
N LEU A 30 -10.84 -7.22 -12.83
CA LEU A 30 -10.89 -5.76 -12.93
C LEU A 30 -11.09 -5.26 -14.38
N GLU A 31 -11.17 -6.15 -15.39
CA GLU A 31 -11.27 -5.78 -16.81
C GLU A 31 -12.55 -4.98 -17.17
N GLU A 32 -13.66 -5.15 -16.43
CA GLU A 32 -14.93 -4.47 -16.76
C GLU A 32 -15.07 -3.06 -16.13
N VAL A 33 -14.03 -2.61 -15.42
CA VAL A 33 -14.06 -1.43 -14.55
C VAL A 33 -13.62 -0.14 -15.24
N CYS A 34 -12.67 -0.20 -16.17
CA CYS A 34 -12.17 1.00 -16.87
C CYS A 34 -12.52 1.06 -18.37
N SER A 35 -13.14 0.01 -18.93
CA SER A 35 -13.40 -0.09 -20.36
C SER A 35 -14.89 0.05 -20.72
N ALA A 36 -15.43 1.28 -20.76
CA ALA A 36 -16.68 1.56 -21.48
C ALA A 36 -16.71 2.96 -22.11
N LYS A 37 -16.54 3.00 -23.44
CA LYS A 37 -16.47 4.18 -24.31
C LYS A 37 -17.82 4.90 -24.53
N VAL A 38 -17.71 6.23 -24.61
CA VAL A 38 -18.27 7.20 -25.58
C VAL A 38 -19.77 7.11 -25.95
N SER A 39 -20.52 8.18 -25.64
CA SER A 39 -21.69 8.58 -26.43
C SER A 39 -21.34 9.75 -27.36
N GLU A 40 -21.45 9.53 -28.67
CA GLU A 40 -21.20 10.50 -29.73
C GLU A 40 -22.07 11.76 -29.61
N LYS A 41 -21.43 12.94 -29.62
CA LYS A 41 -22.02 14.15 -30.20
C LYS A 41 -20.98 14.86 -31.05
N THR A 42 -21.24 14.83 -32.36
CA THR A 42 -20.50 15.55 -33.40
C THR A 42 -20.48 17.05 -33.12
N HIS A 43 -19.31 17.61 -32.83
CA HIS A 43 -19.01 19.02 -33.05
C HIS A 43 -17.65 19.13 -33.75
N ASP A 44 -17.66 19.94 -34.80
CA ASP A 44 -16.61 20.21 -35.77
C ASP A 44 -15.38 20.83 -35.07
N GLU A 45 -14.22 20.14 -35.08
CA GLU A 45 -12.98 20.63 -34.46
C GLU A 45 -11.92 21.04 -35.49
N GLY A 46 -11.43 22.27 -35.33
CA GLY A 46 -10.12 22.69 -35.82
C GLY A 46 -8.98 22.15 -34.94
N PRO A 47 -7.71 22.39 -35.29
CA PRO A 47 -6.59 21.60 -34.75
C PRO A 47 -6.29 21.93 -33.29
N ALA A 48 -6.39 20.92 -32.42
CA ALA A 48 -5.90 20.93 -31.06
C ALA A 48 -4.41 20.50 -31.03
N SER A 49 -3.51 21.40 -30.63
CA SER A 49 -2.13 21.05 -30.24
C SER A 49 -1.59 22.05 -29.22
N SER A 50 -1.53 21.66 -27.93
CA SER A 50 -0.64 22.26 -26.90
C SER A 50 -0.82 21.70 -25.48
N ALA A 51 -1.88 20.95 -25.17
CA ALA A 51 -2.15 20.49 -23.80
C ALA A 51 -1.27 19.29 -23.37
N GLY A 52 -1.12 18.27 -24.23
CA GLY A 52 -0.35 17.05 -23.89
C GLY A 52 1.17 17.24 -23.78
N SER A 53 1.74 18.33 -24.32
CA SER A 53 3.17 18.61 -24.18
C SER A 53 3.54 19.20 -22.82
N LEU A 54 2.61 19.91 -22.17
CA LEU A 54 2.87 20.59 -20.90
C LEU A 54 2.90 19.61 -19.71
N SER A 55 2.06 18.57 -19.71
CA SER A 55 2.04 17.56 -18.66
C SER A 55 3.27 16.64 -18.72
N ALA A 56 3.75 16.26 -19.91
CA ALA A 56 4.98 15.48 -20.05
C ALA A 56 6.21 16.23 -19.51
N GLU A 57 6.31 17.54 -19.78
CA GLU A 57 7.35 18.39 -19.19
C GLU A 57 7.23 18.50 -17.67
N GLN A 58 6.01 18.51 -17.12
CA GLN A 58 5.79 18.50 -15.67
C GLN A 58 6.30 17.20 -15.03
N LEU A 59 6.02 16.03 -15.62
CA LEU A 59 6.54 14.76 -15.12
C LEU A 59 8.07 14.75 -15.15
N LEU A 60 8.69 15.16 -16.27
CA LEU A 60 10.16 15.22 -16.39
C LEU A 60 10.81 16.16 -15.36
N ARG A 61 10.14 17.25 -14.96
CA ARG A 61 10.62 18.13 -13.89
C ARG A 61 10.54 17.49 -12.50
N LEU A 62 9.66 16.51 -12.32
CA LEU A 62 9.59 15.70 -11.11
C LEU A 62 10.57 14.52 -11.16
N CYS A 63 10.97 14.06 -12.34
CA CYS A 63 11.94 12.99 -12.48
C CYS A 63 13.34 13.40 -12.00
N THR A 64 14.12 12.41 -11.57
CA THR A 64 15.54 12.52 -11.23
C THR A 64 16.36 12.96 -12.44
N ASN A 65 15.90 12.59 -13.65
CA ASN A 65 16.43 13.07 -14.92
C ASN A 65 15.32 13.81 -15.69
N SER A 66 15.60 15.02 -16.18
CA SER A 66 14.64 15.84 -16.91
C SER A 66 14.59 15.56 -18.42
N SER A 67 15.07 14.39 -18.85
CA SER A 67 15.00 13.92 -20.23
C SER A 67 14.42 12.51 -20.29
N VAL A 68 13.79 12.19 -21.41
CA VAL A 68 13.34 10.84 -21.73
C VAL A 68 14.57 10.00 -22.07
N LEU A 69 14.73 8.86 -21.40
CA LEU A 69 15.83 7.92 -21.60
C LEU A 69 15.40 6.78 -22.53
N ASP A 70 16.35 6.13 -23.19
CA ASP A 70 16.08 4.86 -23.86
C ASP A 70 15.89 3.76 -22.81
N PHE A 71 14.81 2.97 -22.94
CA PHE A 71 14.43 1.99 -21.91
C PHE A 71 15.41 0.81 -21.86
N GLU A 72 15.91 0.36 -23.01
CA GLU A 72 16.87 -0.75 -23.07
C GLU A 72 18.24 -0.31 -22.50
N GLU A 73 18.74 0.86 -22.91
CA GLU A 73 19.99 1.43 -22.37
C GLU A 73 19.90 1.68 -20.86
N TYR A 74 18.78 2.24 -20.37
CA TYR A 74 18.56 2.47 -18.95
C TYR A 74 18.59 1.15 -18.17
N THR A 75 17.84 0.14 -18.62
CA THR A 75 17.77 -1.16 -17.95
C THR A 75 19.12 -1.88 -17.96
N ASN A 76 19.83 -1.85 -19.09
CA ASN A 76 21.18 -2.40 -19.20
C ASN A 76 22.14 -1.74 -18.20
N SER A 77 22.05 -0.41 -18.02
CA SER A 77 22.90 0.30 -17.05
C SER A 77 22.62 -0.11 -15.59
N LEU A 78 21.38 -0.47 -15.25
CA LEU A 78 21.05 -0.97 -13.91
C LEU A 78 21.71 -2.34 -13.67
N VAL A 79 21.61 -3.26 -14.63
CA VAL A 79 22.11 -4.64 -14.47
C VAL A 79 23.63 -4.77 -14.58
N GLU A 80 24.33 -3.74 -15.06
CA GLU A 80 25.80 -3.68 -14.97
C GLU A 80 26.32 -3.76 -13.53
N THR A 81 25.52 -3.26 -12.57
CA THR A 81 25.91 -3.16 -11.16
C THR A 81 24.95 -3.87 -10.21
N SER A 82 23.85 -4.41 -10.71
CA SER A 82 22.79 -5.01 -9.88
C SER A 82 22.10 -6.19 -10.58
N SER A 83 21.22 -6.85 -9.86
CA SER A 83 20.29 -7.84 -10.38
C SER A 83 18.87 -7.30 -10.29
N ILE A 84 18.02 -7.66 -11.24
CA ILE A 84 16.60 -7.27 -11.25
C ILE A 84 15.78 -8.56 -11.23
N ARG A 85 14.72 -8.59 -10.43
CA ARG A 85 13.72 -9.67 -10.43
C ARG A 85 12.31 -9.13 -10.37
N LYS A 86 11.33 -9.80 -10.96
CA LYS A 86 9.92 -9.40 -10.78
C LYS A 86 9.51 -9.66 -9.33
N LEU A 87 8.89 -8.65 -8.71
CA LEU A 87 8.45 -8.67 -7.31
C LEU A 87 6.94 -8.89 -7.20
N GLY A 88 6.19 -8.25 -8.09
CA GLY A 88 4.73 -8.30 -8.13
C GLY A 88 4.19 -7.47 -9.28
N GLU A 89 2.88 -7.25 -9.25
CA GLU A 89 2.14 -6.51 -10.27
C GLU A 89 0.99 -5.73 -9.65
N ALA A 90 0.53 -4.71 -10.36
CA ALA A 90 -0.67 -3.93 -10.07
C ALA A 90 -1.40 -3.65 -11.39
N SER A 91 -2.63 -3.12 -11.34
CA SER A 91 -3.53 -3.00 -12.50
C SER A 91 -2.94 -2.34 -13.74
N TYR A 92 -1.97 -1.44 -13.57
CA TYR A 92 -1.31 -0.74 -14.66
C TYR A 92 0.22 -0.76 -14.52
N SER A 93 0.78 -1.63 -13.69
CA SER A 93 2.22 -1.57 -13.43
C SER A 93 2.85 -2.91 -13.14
N GLU A 94 4.07 -3.05 -13.66
CA GLU A 94 4.95 -4.15 -13.32
C GLU A 94 5.92 -3.69 -12.23
N VAL A 95 6.08 -4.49 -11.18
CA VAL A 95 6.91 -4.13 -10.02
C VAL A 95 8.11 -5.06 -9.97
N PHE A 96 9.32 -4.49 -10.04
CA PHE A 96 10.57 -5.23 -10.00
C PHE A 96 11.39 -4.84 -8.76
N LEU A 97 12.24 -5.74 -8.29
CA LEU A 97 13.21 -5.50 -7.24
C LEU A 97 14.62 -5.47 -7.83
N GLN A 98 15.28 -4.32 -7.70
CA GLN A 98 16.70 -4.13 -7.99
C GLN A 98 17.54 -4.41 -6.73
N SER A 99 18.50 -5.31 -6.86
CA SER A 99 19.41 -5.72 -5.77
C SER A 99 20.87 -5.58 -6.19
N THR A 100 21.61 -4.71 -5.53
CA THR A 100 23.04 -4.47 -5.77
C THR A 100 23.89 -5.39 -4.89
N PRO A 101 24.79 -6.22 -5.45
CA PRO A 101 25.66 -7.09 -4.66
C PRO A 101 26.47 -6.31 -3.61
N GLY A 102 26.40 -6.74 -2.35
CA GLY A 102 27.12 -6.11 -1.25
C GLY A 102 26.42 -4.87 -0.64
N SER A 103 25.28 -4.45 -1.19
CA SER A 103 24.38 -3.47 -0.56
C SER A 103 23.30 -4.20 0.22
N LEU A 104 23.03 -3.74 1.45
CA LEU A 104 21.83 -4.14 2.20
C LEU A 104 20.57 -3.41 1.72
N SER A 105 20.75 -2.27 1.04
CA SER A 105 19.65 -1.51 0.44
C SER A 105 19.32 -2.06 -0.94
N THR A 106 18.02 -2.30 -1.16
CA THR A 106 17.43 -2.71 -2.44
C THR A 106 16.39 -1.68 -2.86
N THR A 107 16.10 -1.60 -4.15
CA THR A 107 15.19 -0.59 -4.72
C THR A 107 14.06 -1.29 -5.45
N VAL A 108 12.83 -0.85 -5.18
CA VAL A 108 11.64 -1.31 -5.90
C VAL A 108 11.42 -0.39 -7.10
N LEU A 109 11.21 -0.97 -8.27
CA LEU A 109 10.97 -0.28 -9.53
C LEU A 109 9.52 -0.54 -9.95
N LYS A 110 8.63 0.46 -9.79
CA LYS A 110 7.26 0.41 -10.33
C LYS A 110 7.26 1.01 -11.73
N ILE A 111 7.01 0.18 -12.74
CA ILE A 111 7.05 0.54 -14.16
C ILE A 111 5.63 0.70 -14.68
N ILE A 112 5.29 1.89 -15.16
CA ILE A 112 3.93 2.29 -15.53
C ILE A 112 3.92 2.77 -16.99
N PRO A 113 3.24 2.08 -17.93
CA PRO A 113 3.05 2.56 -19.29
C PRO A 113 2.10 3.76 -19.32
N PHE A 114 2.39 4.76 -20.15
CA PHE A 114 1.50 5.90 -20.37
C PHE A 114 1.57 6.44 -21.79
N GLY A 115 0.60 7.27 -22.16
CA GLY A 115 0.53 7.93 -23.47
C GLY A 115 -0.13 7.10 -24.58
N GLY A 116 -0.41 5.82 -24.33
CA GLY A 116 -1.22 4.96 -25.19
C GLY A 116 -2.71 4.95 -24.82
N PRO A 117 -3.57 4.40 -25.70
CA PRO A 117 -4.99 4.20 -25.40
C PRO A 117 -5.16 3.21 -24.24
N ASP A 118 -6.14 3.46 -23.37
CA ASP A 118 -6.48 2.59 -22.23
C ASP A 118 -5.32 2.36 -21.23
N GLN A 119 -4.31 3.27 -21.22
CA GLN A 119 -3.19 3.29 -20.27
C GLN A 119 -3.42 4.29 -19.13
N CYS A 120 -2.54 4.26 -18.12
CA CYS A 120 -2.61 5.19 -17.00
C CYS A 120 -2.48 6.65 -17.47
N GLU A 121 -3.38 7.51 -17.00
CA GLU A 121 -3.37 8.94 -17.31
C GLU A 121 -2.13 9.60 -16.72
N LEU A 122 -1.51 10.49 -17.50
CA LEU A 122 -0.25 11.13 -17.12
C LEU A 122 -0.40 11.98 -15.86
N GLU A 123 -1.56 12.61 -15.69
CA GLU A 123 -1.93 13.37 -14.50
C GLU A 123 -1.94 12.50 -13.24
N SER A 124 -2.41 11.24 -13.32
CA SER A 124 -2.41 10.29 -12.21
C SER A 124 -0.98 9.90 -11.81
N ILE A 125 -0.09 9.71 -12.79
CA ILE A 125 1.34 9.42 -12.53
C ILE A 125 2.01 10.63 -11.87
N ILE A 126 1.77 11.84 -12.37
CA ILE A 126 2.30 13.08 -11.80
C ILE A 126 1.86 13.25 -10.35
N GLN A 127 0.57 13.02 -10.08
CA GLN A 127 -0.01 13.06 -8.74
C GLN A 127 0.68 12.06 -7.82
N GLU A 128 0.80 10.78 -8.23
CA GLU A 128 1.44 9.74 -7.44
C GLU A 128 2.89 10.09 -7.11
N VAL A 129 3.67 10.59 -8.09
CA VAL A 129 5.05 11.02 -7.87
C VAL A 129 5.12 12.19 -6.88
N ARG A 130 4.22 13.18 -6.99
CA ARG A 130 4.19 14.35 -6.08
C ARG A 130 3.84 13.95 -4.65
N ILE A 131 2.83 13.10 -4.47
CA ILE A 131 2.44 12.60 -3.16
C ILE A 131 3.59 11.78 -2.58
N THR A 132 4.11 10.81 -3.31
CA THR A 132 5.22 9.95 -2.86
C THR A 132 6.41 10.77 -2.37
N LYS A 133 6.85 11.76 -3.17
CA LYS A 133 7.93 12.67 -2.77
C LYS A 133 7.61 13.51 -1.52
N SER A 134 6.37 13.92 -1.36
CA SER A 134 5.97 14.77 -0.23
C SER A 134 5.85 13.99 1.09
N MET A 135 5.69 12.66 0.99
CA MET A 135 5.58 11.74 2.14
C MET A 135 6.92 11.09 2.53
N ASP A 136 7.94 11.13 1.66
CA ASP A 136 9.27 10.49 1.83
C ASP A 136 9.92 10.74 3.20
N ASP A 137 9.89 11.99 3.68
CA ASP A 137 10.52 12.39 4.94
C ASP A 137 9.67 12.05 6.19
N ILE A 138 8.49 11.44 6.03
CA ILE A 138 7.53 11.19 7.13
C ILE A 138 7.65 9.74 7.59
N GLU A 139 7.99 9.54 8.86
CA GLU A 139 8.16 8.19 9.44
C GLU A 139 6.88 7.35 9.33
N GLY A 140 7.01 6.20 8.66
CA GLY A 140 5.93 5.25 8.41
C GLY A 140 5.38 5.29 6.98
N PHE A 141 5.94 6.13 6.10
CA PHE A 141 5.70 6.13 4.66
C PHE A 141 6.92 5.59 3.92
N ILE A 142 6.71 4.96 2.75
CA ILE A 142 7.82 4.40 2.00
C ILE A 142 8.72 5.48 1.41
N GLY A 143 10.03 5.25 1.46
CA GLY A 143 11.02 6.19 0.96
C GLY A 143 11.02 6.29 -0.58
N PHE A 144 11.17 7.50 -1.09
CA PHE A 144 11.29 7.82 -2.52
C PHE A 144 12.77 7.85 -2.93
N ARG A 145 13.16 7.05 -3.93
CA ARG A 145 14.55 6.99 -4.42
C ARG A 145 14.75 7.74 -5.73
N GLY A 146 13.70 7.90 -6.53
CA GLY A 146 13.78 8.61 -7.80
C GLY A 146 12.60 8.32 -8.71
N ALA A 147 12.54 9.05 -9.82
CA ALA A 147 11.61 8.76 -10.90
C ALA A 147 12.26 9.04 -12.26
N PHE A 148 11.91 8.27 -13.28
CA PHE A 148 12.45 8.39 -14.63
C PHE A 148 11.35 8.24 -15.66
N VAL A 149 11.49 8.89 -16.80
CA VAL A 149 10.71 8.60 -18.00
C VAL A 149 11.61 7.89 -18.99
N VAL A 150 11.18 6.73 -19.46
CA VAL A 150 11.88 5.93 -20.46
C VAL A 150 10.99 5.73 -21.68
N GLN A 151 11.59 5.48 -22.83
CA GLN A 151 10.90 5.19 -24.08
C GLN A 151 11.55 4.01 -24.79
N GLY A 152 10.74 3.14 -25.40
CA GLY A 152 11.20 2.00 -26.18
C GLY A 152 10.33 0.75 -26.01
N TYR A 153 10.79 -0.37 -26.56
CA TYR A 153 10.21 -1.68 -26.26
C TYR A 153 10.39 -2.03 -24.78
N PHE A 154 9.54 -2.90 -24.26
CA PHE A 154 9.76 -3.49 -22.93
C PHE A 154 11.04 -4.36 -22.99
N PRO A 155 12.06 -4.11 -22.16
CA PRO A 155 13.34 -4.79 -22.25
C PRO A 155 13.21 -6.31 -22.08
N GLN A 156 13.92 -7.07 -22.92
CA GLN A 156 13.89 -8.55 -22.88
C GLN A 156 14.27 -9.10 -21.50
N LEU A 157 15.23 -8.48 -20.81
CA LEU A 157 15.64 -8.89 -19.46
C LEU A 157 14.49 -8.79 -18.45
N LEU A 158 13.63 -7.77 -18.56
CA LEU A 158 12.46 -7.63 -17.68
C LEU A 158 11.34 -8.58 -18.09
N MET A 159 11.18 -8.85 -19.38
CA MET A 159 10.22 -9.87 -19.86
C MET A 159 10.59 -11.28 -19.38
N ASP A 160 11.88 -11.63 -19.37
CA ASP A 160 12.33 -12.93 -18.87
C ASP A 160 11.97 -13.11 -17.38
N GLU A 161 12.14 -12.06 -16.57
CA GLU A 161 11.70 -12.05 -15.16
C GLU A 161 10.18 -12.05 -15.01
N TRP A 162 9.45 -11.46 -15.96
CA TRP A 162 8.00 -11.55 -16.01
C TRP A 162 7.53 -12.99 -16.26
N ASP A 163 8.15 -13.67 -17.22
CA ASP A 163 7.85 -15.07 -17.57
C ASP A 163 8.12 -16.01 -16.39
N ILE A 164 9.23 -15.81 -15.66
CA ILE A 164 9.55 -16.58 -14.45
C ILE A 164 8.45 -16.39 -13.39
N TYR A 165 8.01 -15.15 -13.16
CA TYR A 165 6.97 -14.86 -12.18
C TYR A 165 5.63 -15.50 -12.56
N ASP A 166 5.22 -15.41 -13.82
CA ASP A 166 3.99 -16.01 -14.33
C ASP A 166 4.02 -17.54 -14.18
N GLU A 167 5.15 -18.18 -14.50
CA GLU A 167 5.32 -19.63 -14.30
C GLU A 167 5.21 -20.05 -12.82
N GLU A 168 5.70 -19.22 -11.88
CA GLU A 168 5.71 -19.54 -10.45
C GLU A 168 4.40 -19.20 -9.72
N ARG A 169 3.73 -18.11 -10.10
CA ARG A 169 2.60 -17.52 -9.35
C ARG A 169 1.34 -17.32 -10.19
N GLY A 170 1.48 -17.30 -11.51
CA GLY A 170 0.49 -16.73 -12.42
C GLY A 170 0.54 -15.19 -12.41
N SER A 171 0.29 -14.60 -13.57
CA SER A 171 0.09 -13.17 -13.75
C SER A 171 -1.34 -12.88 -14.19
N GLU A 172 -1.95 -11.85 -13.59
CA GLU A 172 -3.22 -11.28 -14.01
C GLU A 172 -3.03 -10.29 -15.17
N ASN A 173 -1.82 -9.74 -15.32
CA ASN A 173 -1.49 -8.82 -16.41
C ASN A 173 -1.19 -9.58 -17.72
N GLU A 174 -1.38 -8.91 -18.85
CA GLU A 174 -0.90 -9.43 -20.14
C GLU A 174 0.63 -9.30 -20.21
N ARG A 175 1.29 -10.31 -20.79
CA ARG A 175 2.73 -10.29 -21.04
C ARG A 175 3.11 -9.02 -21.82
N PRO A 176 4.08 -8.21 -21.36
CA PRO A 176 4.34 -6.88 -21.93
C PRO A 176 5.17 -6.89 -23.23
N ASP A 177 4.86 -7.78 -24.18
CA ASP A 177 5.61 -7.94 -25.44
C ASP A 177 4.96 -7.24 -26.65
N PHE A 178 3.82 -6.59 -26.43
CA PHE A 178 3.05 -5.88 -27.44
C PHE A 178 3.45 -4.40 -27.63
N TYR A 179 4.30 -3.86 -26.75
CA TYR A 179 4.76 -2.47 -26.83
C TYR A 179 5.65 -2.21 -28.04
N THR A 180 5.71 -0.94 -28.47
CA THR A 180 6.48 -0.50 -29.64
C THR A 180 7.59 0.49 -29.25
N GLU A 181 8.48 0.83 -30.19
CA GLU A 181 9.62 1.74 -29.94
C GLU A 181 9.22 3.15 -29.45
N ASP A 182 8.00 3.59 -29.73
CA ASP A 182 7.48 4.91 -29.31
C ASP A 182 6.78 4.87 -27.94
N GLN A 183 6.61 3.70 -27.32
CA GLN A 183 5.94 3.57 -26.02
C GLN A 183 6.75 4.24 -24.92
N GLN A 184 6.08 5.03 -24.08
CA GLN A 184 6.68 5.67 -22.91
C GLN A 184 6.29 4.98 -21.61
N PHE A 185 7.21 4.95 -20.65
CA PHE A 185 6.97 4.43 -19.31
C PHE A 185 7.51 5.38 -18.26
N ALA A 186 6.79 5.49 -17.15
CA ALA A 186 7.31 6.09 -15.92
C ALA A 186 7.87 4.97 -15.04
N ILE A 187 9.07 5.18 -14.50
CA ILE A 187 9.67 4.29 -13.51
C ILE A 187 9.75 5.05 -12.20
N ILE A 188 8.99 4.62 -11.20
CA ILE A 188 9.04 5.16 -9.83
C ILE A 188 9.93 4.23 -9.00
N CYS A 189 11.05 4.75 -8.51
CA CYS A 189 12.01 4.04 -7.68
C CYS A 189 11.71 4.29 -6.21
N LEU A 190 11.42 3.23 -5.45
CA LEU A 190 11.05 3.27 -4.04
C LEU A 190 12.04 2.46 -3.20
N GLU A 191 12.10 2.77 -1.90
CA GLU A 191 12.74 1.88 -0.93
C GLU A 191 12.02 0.54 -0.88
N ASN A 192 12.77 -0.53 -0.57
CA ASN A 192 12.18 -1.83 -0.28
C ASN A 192 11.71 -1.90 1.17
N GLY A 193 10.40 -1.75 1.38
CA GLY A 193 9.76 -1.85 2.70
C GLY A 193 9.51 -3.28 3.20
N GLY A 194 9.96 -4.31 2.45
CA GLY A 194 9.81 -5.71 2.84
C GLY A 194 8.63 -6.40 2.17
N THR A 195 7.87 -7.18 2.94
CA THR A 195 6.73 -7.96 2.44
C THR A 195 5.43 -7.28 2.83
N ASP A 196 4.47 -7.22 1.91
CA ASP A 196 3.14 -6.68 2.20
C ASP A 196 2.39 -7.54 3.24
N LEU A 197 1.43 -6.93 3.94
CA LEU A 197 0.70 -7.61 5.03
C LEU A 197 -0.23 -8.73 4.52
N GLU A 198 -0.51 -8.86 3.21
CA GLU A 198 -1.20 -10.03 2.66
C GLU A 198 -0.36 -11.27 2.90
N HIS A 199 0.88 -11.20 2.43
CA HIS A 199 1.83 -12.30 2.40
C HIS A 199 2.68 -12.40 3.67
N PHE A 200 2.73 -11.36 4.51
CA PHE A 200 3.52 -11.37 5.73
C PHE A 200 2.89 -12.23 6.84
N ASP A 201 3.59 -13.25 7.31
CA ASP A 201 3.14 -14.07 8.43
C ASP A 201 3.40 -13.38 9.78
N LEU A 202 2.33 -13.15 10.54
CA LEU A 202 2.40 -12.60 11.91
C LEU A 202 2.68 -13.72 12.92
N GLU A 203 3.67 -13.52 13.80
CA GLU A 203 4.06 -14.50 14.83
C GLU A 203 3.13 -14.51 16.05
N GLY A 204 2.36 -13.43 16.26
CA GLY A 204 1.52 -13.28 17.45
C GLY A 204 0.71 -12.01 17.50
N TRP A 205 -0.02 -11.84 18.61
CA TRP A 205 -0.85 -10.66 18.84
C TRP A 205 -0.03 -9.40 19.11
N GLU A 206 1.20 -9.56 19.59
CA GLU A 206 2.17 -8.49 19.77
C GLU A 206 2.52 -7.83 18.44
N GLU A 207 2.93 -8.62 17.43
CA GLU A 207 3.20 -8.12 16.08
C GLU A 207 1.94 -7.52 15.45
N ALA A 208 0.77 -8.17 15.60
CA ALA A 208 -0.48 -7.63 15.08
C ALA A 208 -0.82 -6.24 15.67
N TRP A 209 -0.62 -6.07 16.98
CA TRP A 209 -0.82 -4.79 17.64
C TRP A 209 0.23 -3.76 17.22
N GLU A 210 1.50 -4.17 17.10
CA GLU A 210 2.59 -3.30 16.62
C GLU A 210 2.30 -2.78 15.21
N VAL A 211 1.91 -3.64 14.26
CA VAL A 211 1.52 -3.25 12.90
C VAL A 211 0.37 -2.23 12.93
N PHE A 212 -0.72 -2.55 13.62
CA PHE A 212 -1.85 -1.62 13.73
C PHE A 212 -1.43 -0.26 14.31
N TRP A 213 -0.62 -0.28 15.36
CA TRP A 213 -0.18 0.92 16.04
C TRP A 213 0.75 1.77 15.17
N ARG A 214 1.70 1.16 14.45
CA ARG A 214 2.60 1.87 13.53
C ARG A 214 1.83 2.50 12.36
N VAL A 215 0.85 1.79 11.80
CA VAL A 215 -0.03 2.35 10.76
C VAL A 215 -0.84 3.54 11.28
N ALA A 216 -1.41 3.43 12.48
CA ALA A 216 -2.15 4.54 13.09
C ALA A 216 -1.26 5.78 13.33
N LEU A 217 -0.02 5.58 13.80
CA LEU A 217 0.95 6.66 13.96
C LEU A 217 1.38 7.27 12.61
N ALA A 218 1.65 6.45 11.60
CA ALA A 218 2.01 6.90 10.25
C ALA A 218 0.90 7.79 9.67
N LEU A 219 -0.35 7.32 9.68
CA LEU A 219 -1.49 8.10 9.21
C LEU A 219 -1.64 9.41 9.99
N ALA A 220 -1.49 9.37 11.31
CA ALA A 220 -1.61 10.58 12.13
C ALA A 220 -0.50 11.61 11.86
N ARG A 221 0.73 11.17 11.56
CA ARG A 221 1.83 12.04 11.12
C ARG A 221 1.54 12.63 9.74
N GLY A 222 1.08 11.80 8.80
CA GLY A 222 0.67 12.26 7.46
C GLY A 222 -0.48 13.27 7.51
N GLU A 223 -1.50 13.05 8.34
CA GLU A 223 -2.60 14.00 8.59
C GLU A 223 -2.07 15.34 9.10
N LYS A 224 -1.13 15.30 10.05
CA LYS A 224 -0.58 16.49 10.70
C LYS A 224 0.32 17.30 9.77
N GLU A 225 1.14 16.64 8.96
CA GLU A 225 2.18 17.29 8.16
C GLU A 225 1.69 17.64 6.75
N ARG A 226 0.74 16.88 6.20
CA ARG A 226 0.37 16.92 4.78
C ARG A 226 -1.15 16.85 4.52
N ASP A 227 -2.01 16.98 5.53
CA ASP A 227 -3.46 16.75 5.40
C ASP A 227 -3.75 15.44 4.62
N PHE A 228 -2.96 14.40 4.91
CA PHE A 228 -2.93 13.18 4.12
C PHE A 228 -4.16 12.30 4.34
N GLU A 229 -4.69 11.78 3.24
CA GLU A 229 -5.67 10.69 3.23
C GLU A 229 -5.17 9.60 2.27
N HIS A 230 -5.02 8.37 2.75
CA HIS A 230 -4.54 7.28 1.90
C HIS A 230 -5.56 6.86 0.85
N ARG A 231 -6.84 6.79 1.27
CA ARG A 231 -8.03 6.40 0.49
C ARG A 231 -8.04 4.99 -0.10
N ASP A 232 -6.91 4.31 -0.12
CA ASP A 232 -6.82 2.91 -0.56
C ASP A 232 -5.89 2.02 0.26
N LEU A 233 -5.97 2.10 1.60
CA LEU A 233 -5.06 1.37 2.49
C LEU A 233 -5.55 -0.06 2.75
N HIS A 234 -5.70 -0.86 1.69
CA HIS A 234 -5.87 -2.30 1.85
C HIS A 234 -4.57 -2.92 2.38
N TYR A 235 -4.64 -4.14 2.92
CA TYR A 235 -3.47 -4.71 3.61
C TYR A 235 -2.32 -5.09 2.67
N GLY A 236 -2.55 -5.13 1.35
CA GLY A 236 -1.48 -5.18 0.34
C GLY A 236 -0.63 -3.90 0.29
N ASN A 237 -1.17 -2.76 0.75
CA ASN A 237 -0.50 -1.46 0.77
C ASN A 237 0.21 -1.15 2.10
N ILE A 238 0.43 -2.18 2.93
CA ILE A 238 1.18 -2.09 4.18
C ILE A 238 2.35 -3.06 4.09
N VAL A 239 3.56 -2.54 3.94
CA VAL A 239 4.78 -3.36 3.84
C VAL A 239 5.50 -3.42 5.18
N ILE A 240 6.07 -4.58 5.46
CA ILE A 240 6.64 -4.94 6.76
C ILE A 240 8.00 -5.60 6.57
N ARG A 241 8.98 -5.14 7.34
CA ARG A 241 10.30 -5.76 7.48
C ARG A 241 10.57 -6.06 8.95
N ARG A 242 11.10 -7.24 9.26
CA ARG A 242 11.62 -7.53 10.60
C ARG A 242 12.98 -6.86 10.74
N VAL A 243 13.14 -6.01 11.74
CA VAL A 243 14.42 -5.39 12.07
C VAL A 243 15.24 -6.43 12.83
N SER A 244 16.36 -6.85 12.25
CA SER A 244 17.32 -7.72 12.93
C SER A 244 18.31 -6.88 13.75
N ASP A 245 18.82 -7.41 14.86
CA ASP A 245 19.86 -6.74 15.67
C ASP A 245 21.15 -6.43 14.87
N GLU A 246 21.34 -7.07 13.70
CA GLU A 246 22.51 -6.89 12.84
C GLU A 246 22.39 -5.68 11.90
N ASP A 247 21.17 -5.31 11.47
CA ASP A 247 20.92 -4.17 10.57
C ASP A 247 21.28 -2.82 11.23
N ASP A 248 21.11 -2.72 12.56
CA ASP A 248 21.38 -1.51 13.35
C ASP A 248 22.89 -1.21 13.44
N SER A 249 23.74 -2.23 13.31
CA SER A 249 25.19 -2.09 13.44
C SER A 249 25.86 -1.44 12.22
N GLY A 250 25.29 -1.60 11.02
CA GLY A 250 25.85 -1.11 9.77
C GLY A 250 25.63 0.40 9.56
N GLU A 251 24.44 0.88 9.89
CA GLU A 251 24.06 2.29 9.75
C GLU A 251 24.72 3.17 10.82
N GLU A 252 24.82 2.67 12.06
CA GLU A 252 25.51 3.38 13.15
C GLU A 252 27.04 3.49 12.89
N LEU A 253 27.64 2.51 12.20
CA LEU A 253 29.04 2.54 11.77
C LEU A 253 29.27 3.55 10.64
N LEU A 254 28.36 3.64 9.66
CA LEU A 254 28.43 4.62 8.56
C LEU A 254 28.27 6.06 9.05
N GLY A 255 27.36 6.30 10.00
CA GLY A 255 27.20 7.62 10.64
C GLY A 255 28.43 8.05 11.45
N LYS A 256 29.12 7.11 12.10
CA LYS A 256 30.36 7.37 12.86
C LYS A 256 31.58 7.59 11.97
N LEU A 257 31.60 7.03 10.76
CA LEU A 257 32.71 7.20 9.80
C LEU A 257 32.64 8.51 9.01
N SER A 258 31.48 9.17 8.95
CA SER A 258 31.29 10.41 8.20
C SER A 258 31.63 11.70 9.01
N LEU A 259 32.20 11.57 10.21
CA LEU A 259 32.59 12.68 11.09
C LEU A 259 34.08 12.63 11.46
N GLN A 260 34.96 12.49 10.48
CA GLN A 260 36.35 12.96 10.56
C GLN A 260 36.74 13.55 9.21
N ASP A 261 36.43 14.83 9.00
CA ASP A 261 37.44 15.80 8.59
C ASP A 261 36.87 17.21 8.33
N SER A 262 37.60 18.18 8.86
CA SER A 262 37.67 19.62 8.52
C SER A 262 36.64 20.61 9.09
N ASP A 263 37.21 21.64 9.72
CA ASP A 263 36.60 22.82 10.31
C ASP A 263 35.85 23.69 9.29
N SER A 264 34.55 23.88 9.49
CA SER A 264 33.84 25.08 9.03
C SER A 264 32.59 25.31 9.88
N GLU A 265 32.52 26.46 10.54
CA GLU A 265 31.35 26.92 11.29
C GLU A 265 30.16 27.15 10.34
N GLN A 266 29.22 26.21 10.30
CA GLN A 266 27.87 26.47 9.81
C GLN A 266 26.89 25.63 10.62
N SER A 267 25.86 26.30 11.12
CA SER A 267 24.82 25.80 12.03
C SER A 267 24.18 24.50 11.52
N LYS A 268 24.64 23.35 12.05
CA LYS A 268 23.99 22.06 11.88
C LYS A 268 22.74 22.05 12.77
N LYS A 269 21.57 21.89 12.16
CA LYS A 269 20.36 21.47 12.87
C LYS A 269 20.60 20.03 13.31
N GLU A 270 20.64 19.82 14.61
CA GLU A 270 20.66 18.48 15.21
C GLU A 270 19.33 17.80 14.87
N HIS A 271 19.38 16.78 14.00
CA HIS A 271 18.33 15.76 13.95
C HIS A 271 18.53 14.89 15.18
N THR A 272 17.80 15.20 16.25
CA THR A 272 17.66 14.32 17.42
C THR A 272 16.74 13.17 17.02
N GLU A 273 17.29 12.16 16.36
CA GLU A 273 16.60 10.88 16.21
C GLU A 273 16.51 10.20 17.58
N VAL A 274 15.36 10.34 18.23
CA VAL A 274 14.99 9.49 19.36
C VAL A 274 14.57 8.14 18.76
N ARG A 275 15.53 7.29 18.38
CA ARG A 275 15.24 5.94 17.87
C ARG A 275 14.57 5.11 18.97
N GLN A 276 13.45 4.48 18.62
CA GLN A 276 12.58 3.76 19.54
C GLN A 276 13.25 2.47 20.02
N GLU A 277 13.80 2.49 21.24
CA GLU A 277 14.26 1.28 21.92
C GLU A 277 13.08 0.27 22.03
N ASN A 278 13.20 -0.88 21.35
CA ASN A 278 12.35 -2.11 21.36
C ASN A 278 11.40 -2.42 20.18
N THR A 279 11.44 -1.75 19.02
CA THR A 279 10.57 -2.17 17.89
C THR A 279 11.18 -3.31 17.08
N LYS A 280 10.39 -4.34 16.77
CA LYS A 280 10.83 -5.50 15.97
C LYS A 280 10.43 -5.39 14.50
N LEU A 281 9.42 -4.58 14.20
CA LEU A 281 8.85 -4.46 12.86
C LEU A 281 9.01 -3.04 12.35
N ASP A 282 9.64 -2.89 11.21
CA ASP A 282 9.58 -1.68 10.40
C ASP A 282 8.35 -1.78 9.48
N VAL A 283 7.51 -0.74 9.49
CA VAL A 283 6.20 -0.73 8.82
C VAL A 283 6.09 0.56 8.02
N ALA A 284 5.84 0.42 6.72
CA ALA A 284 5.66 1.55 5.82
C ALA A 284 4.36 1.41 5.00
N LEU A 285 3.72 2.54 4.72
CA LEU A 285 2.60 2.62 3.79
C LEU A 285 3.14 2.80 2.37
N ILE A 286 2.49 2.18 1.39
CA ILE A 286 2.82 2.27 -0.04
C ILE A 286 1.57 2.57 -0.86
N ASP A 287 1.78 2.85 -2.15
CA ASP A 287 0.72 3.02 -3.15
C ASP A 287 -0.25 4.19 -2.85
N TYR A 288 0.11 5.35 -3.40
CA TYR A 288 -0.63 6.58 -3.19
C TYR A 288 -1.48 6.97 -4.41
N THR A 289 -1.78 6.03 -5.31
CA THR A 289 -2.51 6.30 -6.55
C THR A 289 -3.88 6.96 -6.28
N LEU A 290 -4.63 6.50 -5.25
CA LEU A 290 -5.92 7.09 -4.87
C LEU A 290 -5.85 8.15 -3.77
N SER A 291 -4.65 8.48 -3.27
CA SER A 291 -4.47 9.33 -2.10
C SER A 291 -4.78 10.80 -2.38
N ARG A 292 -4.88 11.56 -1.28
CA ARG A 292 -4.98 13.02 -1.27
C ARG A 292 -3.96 13.58 -0.28
N ALA A 293 -3.17 14.56 -0.70
CA ALA A 293 -2.18 15.19 0.17
C ALA A 293 -1.86 16.63 -0.26
N LEU A 294 -1.47 17.45 0.72
CA LEU A 294 -0.84 18.74 0.50
C LEU A 294 0.63 18.53 0.11
N CYS A 295 0.94 18.67 -1.18
CA CYS A 295 2.26 18.44 -1.75
C CYS A 295 3.05 19.75 -1.90
N GLY A 296 4.37 19.63 -1.85
CA GLY A 296 5.29 20.75 -2.09
C GLY A 296 6.05 21.23 -0.85
N ASN A 297 6.93 22.21 -1.06
CA ASN A 297 7.81 22.74 -0.02
C ASN A 297 7.35 24.12 0.44
N ASP A 298 7.18 24.26 1.76
CA ASP A 298 6.78 25.50 2.44
C ASP A 298 7.69 26.70 2.11
N LYS A 299 8.93 26.43 1.67
CA LYS A 299 9.95 27.43 1.33
C LYS A 299 9.73 28.09 -0.04
N ASP A 300 9.10 27.39 -1.00
CA ASP A 300 9.07 27.84 -2.40
C ASP A 300 7.67 28.31 -2.87
N LYS A 301 6.67 28.34 -1.98
CA LYS A 301 5.27 28.67 -2.28
C LYS A 301 4.62 27.77 -3.34
N ASP A 302 5.26 26.67 -3.69
CA ASP A 302 4.75 25.64 -4.62
C ASP A 302 3.99 24.57 -3.84
N VAL A 303 3.02 25.01 -3.02
CA VAL A 303 2.18 24.12 -2.23
C VAL A 303 0.87 23.91 -3.00
N SER A 304 0.56 22.66 -3.31
CA SER A 304 -0.63 22.26 -4.07
C SER A 304 -1.30 21.06 -3.42
N VAL A 305 -2.62 20.95 -3.56
CA VAL A 305 -3.34 19.75 -3.13
C VAL A 305 -3.37 18.81 -4.31
N GLU A 306 -2.77 17.64 -4.15
CA GLU A 306 -2.80 16.55 -5.11
C GLU A 306 -3.83 15.53 -4.63
N PHE A 307 -4.71 15.09 -5.53
CA PHE A 307 -5.75 14.11 -5.20
C PHE A 307 -6.22 13.38 -6.44
N ALA A 308 -6.58 12.10 -6.26
CA ALA A 308 -7.27 11.34 -7.30
C ALA A 308 -8.78 11.51 -7.15
N PRO A 309 -9.52 11.73 -8.25
CA PRO A 309 -10.97 11.58 -8.24
C PRO A 309 -11.32 10.08 -8.17
N LEU A 310 -12.18 9.68 -7.23
CA LEU A 310 -12.71 8.32 -7.17
C LEU A 310 -14.03 8.27 -7.95
N ASP A 311 -13.93 8.44 -9.27
CA ASP A 311 -15.08 8.51 -10.19
C ASP A 311 -15.53 7.13 -10.70
N ASP A 312 -14.68 6.12 -10.52
CA ASP A 312 -14.99 4.76 -10.93
C ASP A 312 -16.10 4.15 -10.05
N ASN A 313 -17.22 3.84 -10.69
CA ASN A 313 -18.37 3.22 -10.03
C ASN A 313 -18.07 1.80 -9.54
N ALA A 314 -17.13 1.08 -10.13
CA ALA A 314 -16.82 -0.29 -9.73
C ALA A 314 -16.28 -0.36 -8.30
N LEU A 315 -15.47 0.63 -7.88
CA LEU A 315 -15.02 0.79 -6.49
C LEU A 315 -16.20 0.74 -5.50
N PHE A 316 -17.35 1.30 -5.88
CA PHE A 316 -18.52 1.38 -5.00
C PHE A 316 -19.50 0.21 -5.16
N THR A 317 -19.52 -0.45 -6.32
CA THR A 317 -20.40 -1.60 -6.59
C THR A 317 -19.79 -2.95 -6.25
N GLY A 318 -18.47 -3.02 -6.02
CA GLY A 318 -17.76 -4.25 -5.65
C GLY A 318 -18.32 -4.91 -4.38
N LYS A 319 -18.25 -6.25 -4.34
CA LYS A 319 -18.80 -7.09 -3.27
C LYS A 319 -17.85 -8.24 -2.98
N GLY A 320 -17.95 -8.81 -1.78
CA GLY A 320 -17.20 -10.00 -1.39
C GLY A 320 -16.00 -9.73 -0.48
N ASP A 321 -15.43 -8.53 -0.51
CA ASP A 321 -14.42 -8.06 0.45
C ASP A 321 -14.91 -6.80 1.20
N TYR A 322 -14.48 -6.66 2.46
CA TYR A 322 -14.78 -5.50 3.30
C TYR A 322 -14.14 -4.22 2.76
N GLN A 323 -13.10 -4.33 1.94
CA GLN A 323 -12.50 -3.23 1.19
C GLN A 323 -13.55 -2.39 0.45
N PHE A 324 -14.48 -3.05 -0.24
CA PHE A 324 -15.53 -2.34 -0.99
C PHE A 324 -16.52 -1.59 -0.07
N ASP A 325 -16.74 -2.07 1.15
CA ASP A 325 -17.53 -1.33 2.14
C ASP A 325 -16.82 -0.05 2.59
N ILE A 326 -15.48 -0.04 2.61
CA ILE A 326 -14.70 1.15 2.96
C ILE A 326 -14.89 2.26 1.93
N TYR A 327 -14.80 1.96 0.63
CA TYR A 327 -15.09 2.96 -0.41
C TYR A 327 -16.51 3.53 -0.25
N ARG A 328 -17.49 2.67 0.05
CA ARG A 328 -18.86 3.12 0.34
C ARG A 328 -18.96 3.99 1.59
N PHE A 329 -18.23 3.68 2.67
CA PHE A 329 -18.21 4.53 3.86
C PHE A 329 -17.59 5.90 3.56
N MET A 330 -16.49 5.95 2.80
CA MET A 330 -15.88 7.21 2.37
C MET A 330 -16.86 8.07 1.55
N ARG A 331 -17.47 7.48 0.50
CA ARG A 331 -18.46 8.18 -0.34
C ARG A 331 -19.64 8.69 0.47
N ASN A 332 -20.19 7.84 1.34
CA ASN A 332 -21.33 8.20 2.19
C ASN A 332 -20.99 9.28 3.23
N HIS A 333 -19.74 9.43 3.63
CA HIS A 333 -19.32 10.47 4.57
C HIS A 333 -19.31 11.86 3.93
N LEU A 334 -18.98 11.92 2.64
CA LEU A 334 -18.97 13.15 1.84
C LEU A 334 -20.34 13.48 1.22
N SER A 335 -21.18 12.46 1.05
CA SER A 335 -22.54 12.55 0.52
C SER A 335 -23.43 13.48 1.37
N THR A 336 -24.17 14.37 0.70
CA THR A 336 -25.26 15.17 1.29
C THR A 336 -26.48 14.31 1.61
N GLY A 337 -26.67 13.21 0.89
CA GLY A 337 -27.81 12.29 1.08
C GLY A 337 -29.14 12.87 0.61
N LEU A 338 -29.11 13.94 -0.19
CA LEU A 338 -30.29 14.62 -0.74
C LEU A 338 -30.69 14.11 -2.13
N VAL A 339 -29.81 13.36 -2.78
CA VAL A 339 -29.95 12.78 -4.12
C VAL A 339 -29.62 11.29 -4.09
N ASP A 340 -29.95 10.58 -5.17
CA ASP A 340 -29.57 9.17 -5.28
C ASP A 340 -28.03 9.05 -5.24
N PRO A 341 -27.47 8.11 -4.47
CA PRO A 341 -26.02 7.96 -4.36
C PRO A 341 -25.32 7.85 -5.71
N SER A 342 -25.94 7.23 -6.71
CA SER A 342 -25.37 7.07 -8.06
C SER A 342 -25.33 8.36 -8.88
N GLU A 343 -26.11 9.37 -8.51
CA GLU A 343 -26.20 10.66 -9.20
C GLU A 343 -25.51 11.80 -8.42
N GLU A 344 -25.11 11.54 -7.18
CA GLU A 344 -24.45 12.53 -6.33
C GLU A 344 -23.00 12.73 -6.73
N TRP A 345 -22.64 13.98 -7.06
CA TRP A 345 -21.26 14.39 -7.27
C TRP A 345 -20.55 14.59 -5.94
N ILE A 346 -19.40 13.93 -5.77
CA ILE A 346 -18.60 13.96 -4.55
C ILE A 346 -17.31 14.73 -4.82
N ASP A 347 -17.05 15.76 -4.00
CA ASP A 347 -15.81 16.53 -4.08
C ASP A 347 -14.68 15.82 -3.31
N TRP A 348 -13.92 15.00 -4.03
CA TRP A 348 -12.76 14.30 -3.47
C TRP A 348 -11.56 15.21 -3.18
N ASN A 349 -11.60 16.51 -3.48
CA ASN A 349 -10.56 17.45 -3.08
C ASN A 349 -10.65 17.84 -1.59
N VAL A 350 -11.84 17.74 -1.01
CA VAL A 350 -12.11 18.15 0.38
C VAL A 350 -11.35 17.27 1.37
N TYR A 351 -10.58 17.89 2.26
CA TYR A 351 -9.87 17.18 3.32
C TYR A 351 -10.86 16.54 4.31
N THR A 352 -10.81 15.22 4.39
CA THR A 352 -11.70 14.40 5.21
C THR A 352 -10.91 13.27 5.87
N PRO A 353 -10.16 13.53 6.96
CA PRO A 353 -9.33 12.51 7.61
C PRO A 353 -10.11 11.31 8.17
N LYS A 354 -11.45 11.39 8.19
CA LYS A 354 -12.32 10.25 8.51
C LYS A 354 -12.12 9.07 7.55
N THR A 355 -11.66 9.32 6.32
CA THR A 355 -11.33 8.25 5.36
C THR A 355 -10.24 7.33 5.92
N ASN A 356 -9.20 7.88 6.57
CA ASN A 356 -8.16 7.10 7.25
C ASN A 356 -8.72 6.25 8.40
N ILE A 357 -9.72 6.76 9.13
CA ILE A 357 -10.39 6.01 10.21
C ILE A 357 -11.11 4.77 9.67
N TYR A 358 -11.73 4.86 8.50
CA TYR A 358 -12.38 3.70 7.89
C TYR A 358 -11.37 2.63 7.48
N TRP A 359 -10.21 3.05 6.97
CA TRP A 359 -9.11 2.12 6.66
C TRP A 359 -8.45 1.52 7.90
N LEU A 360 -8.29 2.27 8.99
CA LEU A 360 -7.87 1.72 10.28
C LEU A 360 -8.86 0.68 10.80
N HIS A 361 -10.16 0.94 10.66
CA HIS A 361 -11.18 -0.04 11.02
C HIS A 361 -11.08 -1.31 10.14
N TYR A 362 -10.87 -1.15 8.84
CA TYR A 362 -10.58 -2.28 7.94
C TYR A 362 -9.37 -3.07 8.42
N LEU A 363 -8.25 -2.42 8.74
CA LEU A 363 -7.04 -3.07 9.25
C LEU A 363 -7.31 -3.88 10.52
N THR A 364 -8.13 -3.37 11.46
CA THR A 364 -8.52 -4.17 12.64
C THR A 364 -9.26 -5.45 12.26
N ASN A 365 -10.13 -5.41 11.25
CA ASN A 365 -10.82 -6.59 10.76
C ASN A 365 -9.86 -7.60 10.12
N ILE A 366 -8.86 -7.13 9.38
CA ILE A 366 -7.83 -7.99 8.78
C ILE A 366 -7.02 -8.70 9.85
N LEU A 367 -6.50 -7.96 10.83
CA LEU A 367 -5.67 -8.51 11.90
C LEU A 367 -6.45 -9.46 12.83
N LEU A 368 -7.71 -9.14 13.13
CA LEU A 368 -8.55 -9.97 14.00
C LEU A 368 -9.11 -11.22 13.30
N ASN A 369 -9.41 -11.15 12.00
CA ASN A 369 -10.21 -12.16 11.31
C ASN A 369 -9.56 -12.78 10.07
N LYS A 370 -8.72 -12.07 9.31
CA LYS A 370 -8.13 -12.56 8.04
C LYS A 370 -6.73 -13.16 8.21
N LYS A 371 -5.90 -12.65 9.14
CA LYS A 371 -4.55 -13.19 9.43
C LYS A 371 -4.52 -14.48 10.26
N GLN A 372 -5.68 -15.05 10.59
CA GLN A 372 -5.84 -16.38 11.21
C GLN A 372 -5.09 -16.60 12.54
N LEU A 373 -4.79 -15.52 13.27
CA LEU A 373 -4.17 -15.63 14.60
C LEU A 373 -5.11 -16.34 15.59
N PRO A 374 -4.62 -17.32 16.37
CA PRO A 374 -5.45 -18.03 17.32
C PRO A 374 -5.86 -17.10 18.46
N ARG A 375 -7.14 -17.11 18.83
CA ARG A 375 -7.64 -16.33 19.97
C ARG A 375 -6.84 -16.67 21.24
N PRO A 376 -6.42 -15.68 22.05
CA PRO A 376 -5.64 -15.93 23.25
C PRO A 376 -6.35 -16.88 24.21
N ALA A 377 -5.74 -18.04 24.49
CA ALA A 377 -6.33 -19.02 25.38
C ALA A 377 -6.32 -18.53 26.85
N ALA A 378 -7.48 -18.55 27.49
CA ALA A 378 -7.63 -18.03 28.86
C ALA A 378 -7.00 -18.93 29.94
N ARG A 379 -6.95 -20.25 29.71
CA ARG A 379 -6.46 -21.27 30.66
C ARG A 379 -5.90 -22.49 29.90
N GLY A 380 -5.01 -23.25 30.55
CA GLY A 380 -4.48 -24.52 30.03
C GLY A 380 -2.96 -24.49 29.80
N ARG A 381 -2.42 -25.58 29.24
CA ARG A 381 -0.98 -25.70 28.92
C ARG A 381 -0.51 -24.69 27.86
N ASN A 382 -1.42 -24.22 27.02
CA ASN A 382 -1.16 -23.22 25.97
C ASN A 382 -1.81 -21.88 26.33
N ALA A 383 -1.92 -21.54 27.62
CA ALA A 383 -2.48 -20.26 28.04
C ALA A 383 -1.63 -19.11 27.48
N ALA A 384 -2.29 -18.12 26.88
CA ALA A 384 -1.62 -16.96 26.33
C ALA A 384 -0.95 -16.15 27.46
N THR A 385 0.16 -15.49 27.12
CA THR A 385 0.82 -14.56 28.04
C THR A 385 -0.10 -13.38 28.36
N GLU A 386 0.16 -12.67 29.46
CA GLU A 386 -0.63 -11.46 29.76
C GLU A 386 -0.44 -10.38 28.70
N GLU A 387 0.74 -10.29 28.09
CA GLU A 387 1.01 -9.36 26.99
C GLU A 387 0.17 -9.71 25.75
N GLN A 388 0.15 -10.97 25.32
CA GLN A 388 -0.71 -11.43 24.22
C GLN A 388 -2.18 -11.08 24.43
N LYS A 389 -2.68 -11.31 25.66
CA LYS A 389 -4.07 -10.96 26.02
C LYS A 389 -4.30 -9.46 25.99
N LYS A 390 -3.31 -8.65 26.38
CA LYS A 390 -3.37 -7.18 26.34
C LYS A 390 -3.42 -6.69 24.90
N CYS A 391 -2.48 -7.11 24.04
CA CYS A 391 -2.45 -6.74 22.62
C CYS A 391 -3.74 -7.10 21.88
N TYR A 392 -4.26 -8.32 22.09
CA TYR A 392 -5.55 -8.73 21.53
C TYR A 392 -6.72 -7.83 21.99
N LYS A 393 -6.79 -7.53 23.30
CA LYS A 393 -7.84 -6.64 23.85
C LYS A 393 -7.72 -5.22 23.32
N ASN A 394 -6.50 -4.73 23.12
CA ASN A 394 -6.24 -3.41 22.53
C ASN A 394 -6.79 -3.34 21.10
N LEU A 395 -6.53 -4.35 20.26
CA LEU A 395 -7.12 -4.45 18.92
C LEU A 395 -8.64 -4.53 18.97
N GLU A 396 -9.23 -5.32 19.87
CA GLU A 396 -10.70 -5.36 20.04
C GLU A 396 -11.29 -4.01 20.47
N ALA A 397 -10.57 -3.26 21.32
CA ALA A 397 -10.98 -1.93 21.73
C ALA A 397 -10.92 -0.93 20.56
N ALA A 398 -9.82 -0.94 19.80
CA ALA A 398 -9.65 -0.13 18.59
C ALA A 398 -10.77 -0.42 17.57
N ALA A 399 -11.02 -1.69 17.25
CA ALA A 399 -12.09 -2.11 16.34
C ALA A 399 -13.45 -1.57 16.78
N LYS A 400 -13.74 -1.57 18.09
CA LYS A 400 -15.02 -1.08 18.63
C LYS A 400 -15.21 0.42 18.50
N ILE A 401 -14.15 1.20 18.61
CA ILE A 401 -14.16 2.67 18.55
C ILE A 401 -14.21 3.18 17.11
N LEU A 402 -13.46 2.50 16.23
CA LEU A 402 -13.35 2.83 14.81
C LEU A 402 -14.54 2.33 13.97
N ASP A 403 -15.40 1.47 14.51
CA ASP A 403 -16.53 0.87 13.77
C ASP A 403 -17.52 1.92 13.23
N PRO A 404 -17.61 2.10 11.90
CA PRO A 404 -18.46 3.12 11.29
C PRO A 404 -19.96 2.79 11.39
N ARG A 405 -20.33 1.54 11.70
CA ARG A 405 -21.72 1.07 11.72
C ARG A 405 -22.41 1.33 13.05
N LYS A 406 -21.65 1.58 14.11
CA LYS A 406 -22.23 1.83 15.43
C LYS A 406 -22.82 3.23 15.49
N ARG A 407 -24.15 3.29 15.59
CA ARG A 407 -24.86 4.53 15.92
C ARG A 407 -24.42 5.01 17.29
N LYS A 408 -23.76 6.16 17.35
CA LYS A 408 -23.29 6.74 18.61
C LYS A 408 -24.41 7.58 19.23
N PHE A 409 -24.95 7.15 20.35
CA PHE A 409 -26.01 7.86 21.09
C PHE A 409 -25.48 8.21 22.49
N GLY A 410 -25.26 9.49 22.76
CA GLY A 410 -24.84 10.01 24.07
C GLY A 410 -23.64 10.96 23.99
N LYS A 411 -23.50 11.85 24.99
CA LYS A 411 -22.40 12.84 25.06
C LYS A 411 -21.04 12.24 25.43
N ASP A 412 -20.99 10.99 25.89
CA ASP A 412 -19.80 10.35 26.44
C ASP A 412 -19.16 9.33 25.48
N GLN A 413 -19.63 9.24 24.23
CA GLN A 413 -19.07 8.29 23.26
C GLN A 413 -17.98 8.95 22.41
N VAL A 414 -16.77 8.39 22.47
CA VAL A 414 -15.62 8.86 21.68
C VAL A 414 -15.87 8.59 20.20
N ASP A 415 -15.78 9.64 19.38
CA ASP A 415 -15.77 9.54 17.93
C ASP A 415 -14.50 10.17 17.39
N CYS A 416 -13.56 9.33 16.96
CA CYS A 416 -12.32 9.77 16.34
C CYS A 416 -12.63 10.15 14.88
N GLY A 417 -12.55 11.43 14.58
CA GLY A 417 -12.66 12.01 13.24
C GLY A 417 -11.41 11.81 12.38
N SER A 418 -10.27 11.53 13.00
CA SER A 418 -8.95 11.40 12.35
C SER A 418 -8.05 10.39 13.07
N ALA A 419 -7.01 9.91 12.41
CA ALA A 419 -6.00 9.03 13.02
C ALA A 419 -5.30 9.74 14.20
N MET A 420 -5.07 11.06 14.08
CA MET A 420 -4.54 11.87 15.19
C MET A 420 -5.43 11.82 16.43
N GLU A 421 -6.74 12.03 16.29
CA GLU A 421 -7.69 11.94 17.40
C GLU A 421 -7.76 10.51 17.99
N PHE A 422 -7.60 9.49 17.14
CA PHE A 422 -7.53 8.10 17.60
C PHE A 422 -6.28 7.81 18.43
N VAL A 423 -5.11 8.26 17.97
CA VAL A 423 -3.84 8.09 18.70
C VAL A 423 -3.89 8.80 20.05
N GLU A 424 -4.38 10.05 20.09
CA GLU A 424 -4.56 10.81 21.33
C GLU A 424 -5.48 10.09 22.32
N TRP A 425 -6.60 9.56 21.83
CA TRP A 425 -7.52 8.77 22.65
C TRP A 425 -6.85 7.50 23.20
N ALA A 426 -6.15 6.75 22.35
CA ALA A 426 -5.52 5.49 22.74
C ALA A 426 -4.42 5.69 23.80
N VAL A 427 -3.63 6.77 23.69
CA VAL A 427 -2.64 7.15 24.70
C VAL A 427 -3.32 7.53 26.02
N LYS A 428 -4.39 8.33 25.97
CA LYS A 428 -5.13 8.75 27.16
C LYS A 428 -5.75 7.58 27.93
N GLU A 429 -6.25 6.57 27.22
CA GLU A 429 -6.83 5.36 27.82
C GLU A 429 -5.77 4.33 28.26
N GLY A 430 -4.47 4.62 28.08
CA GLY A 430 -3.38 3.70 28.42
C GLY A 430 -3.35 2.44 27.54
N ILE A 431 -3.96 2.50 26.36
CA ILE A 431 -3.93 1.42 25.36
C ILE A 431 -2.55 1.36 24.71
N SER A 432 -1.90 2.51 24.52
CA SER A 432 -0.52 2.65 24.07
C SER A 432 0.27 3.65 24.93
N GLU A 433 1.59 3.47 25.00
CA GLU A 433 2.48 4.29 25.83
C GLU A 433 3.10 5.48 25.09
N LYS A 434 3.01 5.53 23.75
CA LYS A 434 3.67 6.54 22.91
C LYS A 434 2.66 7.27 22.04
N GLY A 435 2.70 8.61 22.02
CA GLY A 435 1.92 9.45 21.09
C GLY A 435 2.71 9.86 19.85
N ILE A 436 2.14 10.79 19.07
CA ILE A 436 2.76 11.42 17.88
C ILE A 436 3.91 12.33 18.27
#